data_AF-A0A9X1M5W6-F1
#
_entry.id   AF-A0A9X1M5W6-F1
#
_cell.length_a   1.000
_cell.length_b   1.000
_cell.length_c   1.000
_cell.angle_alpha   90.00
_cell.angle_beta   90.00
_cell.angle_gamma   90.00
#
_symmetry.space_group_name_H-M   'P 1'
#
loop_
_entity.id
_entity.type
_entity.pdbx_description
1 polymer ?
#
loop_
_entity_poly.entity_id
_entity_poly.type
_entity_poly.pdbx_seq_one_letter_code
_entity_poly.pdbx_strand_id
1 'polypeptide(L)'
;MLEDGRTFRGRAYGAQGTALGEAVFATGMTGYQETITDPSYARQLVVQTAPHIGNTGVNADDAESRRIWVAGYIVRDAARRPSNWRSESTLDEQLAEQGVVGISGVDTRAVTRHLRERGAMKAGIFSGADAGRPDAELLAEVRAQQGMAGARLAEEVSVDEAYVIDPADHGWAGEPLGTVAAIDLGIKSMTPVRLAERGIRTHVLPAATTFEDLRALDPDGVFMSNGPGDPATADVQVAMLREVLDHRIPFFGICFGNQILGRALGFGTYKLRYGHRGINQPVLDRRTGKVEITSQNHGFAVDAPLDGPVTAPEERYGRVEVSHVSLNDNVVEGLACLDIPAFSVQYHPEAAAGPHDSAYLFDRFVELMASSKNKESI
;
A
#
# COMPACT_ATOMS: atom_id res chain seq x y z
N MET A 1 12.13 9.00 -19.45
CA MET A 1 11.35 8.90 -20.70
C MET A 1 10.05 8.17 -20.39
N LEU A 2 8.94 8.61 -20.97
CA LEU A 2 7.61 7.98 -20.85
C LEU A 2 7.29 7.14 -22.10
N GLU A 3 6.39 6.16 -22.01
CA GLU A 3 6.06 5.23 -23.12
C GLU A 3 5.45 5.90 -24.36
N ASP A 4 4.93 7.12 -24.20
CA ASP A 4 4.44 7.95 -25.29
C ASP A 4 5.54 8.80 -25.96
N GLY A 5 6.80 8.63 -25.52
CA GLY A 5 7.98 9.31 -26.06
C GLY A 5 8.28 10.64 -25.37
N ARG A 6 7.46 11.10 -24.40
CA ARG A 6 7.75 12.35 -23.70
C ARG A 6 8.99 12.19 -22.81
N THR A 7 9.97 13.08 -23.00
CA THR A 7 11.27 13.02 -22.33
C THR A 7 11.50 14.24 -21.45
N PHE A 8 12.08 13.99 -20.27
CA PHE A 8 12.48 15.01 -19.31
C PHE A 8 13.96 14.81 -19.01
N ARG A 9 14.73 15.90 -19.05
CA ARG A 9 16.17 15.88 -18.75
C ARG A 9 16.39 16.42 -17.34
N GLY A 10 17.37 15.85 -16.66
CA GLY A 10 17.72 16.17 -15.27
C GLY A 10 19.14 15.75 -14.96
N ARG A 11 19.46 15.59 -13.68
CA ARG A 11 20.75 15.12 -13.18
C ARG A 11 20.55 13.78 -12.46
N ALA A 12 21.53 12.89 -12.56
CA ALA A 12 21.51 11.64 -11.80
C ALA A 12 21.37 11.92 -10.29
N TYR A 13 20.63 11.06 -9.59
CA TYR A 13 20.39 11.14 -8.16
C TYR A 13 20.30 9.72 -7.60
N GLY A 14 21.04 9.39 -6.54
CA GLY A 14 21.20 7.99 -6.12
C GLY A 14 22.11 7.19 -7.05
N ALA A 15 21.76 5.94 -7.32
CA ALA A 15 22.56 5.06 -8.17
C ALA A 15 22.54 5.50 -9.64
N GLN A 16 23.65 5.25 -10.36
CA GLN A 16 23.70 5.39 -11.81
C GLN A 16 23.34 4.06 -12.49
N GLY A 17 22.68 4.15 -13.63
CA GLY A 17 22.20 3.02 -14.42
C GLY A 17 20.86 3.32 -15.08
N THR A 18 20.12 2.24 -15.33
CA THR A 18 18.79 2.24 -15.93
C THR A 18 17.78 1.67 -14.96
N ALA A 19 16.67 2.37 -14.76
CA ALA A 19 15.51 1.87 -14.04
C ALA A 19 14.26 1.95 -14.91
N LEU A 20 13.46 0.89 -14.86
CA LEU A 20 12.23 0.72 -15.62
C LEU A 20 11.08 0.47 -14.64
N GLY A 21 9.94 1.09 -14.88
CA GLY A 21 8.73 0.82 -14.10
C GLY A 21 7.52 1.64 -14.57
N GLU A 22 6.41 1.51 -13.86
CA GLU A 22 5.24 2.36 -14.06
C GLU A 22 5.48 3.73 -13.39
N ALA A 23 5.42 4.82 -14.15
CA ALA A 23 5.50 6.18 -13.63
C ALA A 23 4.21 6.57 -12.91
N VAL A 24 4.36 6.93 -11.64
CA VAL A 24 3.30 7.38 -10.75
C VAL A 24 3.74 8.66 -10.03
N PHE A 25 2.82 9.41 -9.45
CA PHE A 25 3.16 10.59 -8.65
C PHE A 25 2.57 10.50 -7.25
N ALA A 26 3.30 11.02 -6.25
CA ALA A 26 2.86 11.07 -4.86
C ALA A 26 2.81 12.52 -4.35
N THR A 27 1.68 12.89 -3.73
CA THR A 27 1.43 14.28 -3.31
C THR A 27 1.94 14.64 -1.91
N GLY A 28 2.51 13.67 -1.19
CA GLY A 28 3.07 13.89 0.15
C GLY A 28 4.09 15.02 0.18
N MET A 29 3.93 15.97 1.09
CA MET A 29 4.93 17.03 1.31
C MET A 29 6.00 16.64 2.33
N THR A 30 5.72 15.60 3.11
CA THR A 30 6.60 14.97 4.09
C THR A 30 6.48 13.46 3.92
N GLY A 31 7.36 12.71 4.60
CA GLY A 31 7.25 11.26 4.61
C GLY A 31 7.80 10.56 3.37
N TYR A 32 8.82 11.15 2.74
CA TYR A 32 9.40 10.59 1.52
C TYR A 32 10.12 9.27 1.78
N GLN A 33 10.66 9.05 2.99
CA GLN A 33 11.37 7.82 3.33
C GLN A 33 10.37 6.66 3.47
N GLU A 34 9.30 6.89 4.23
CA GLU A 34 8.17 5.98 4.39
C GLU A 34 7.57 5.65 3.02
N THR A 35 7.44 6.66 2.14
CA THR A 35 6.96 6.46 0.75
C THR A 35 7.87 5.52 -0.03
N ILE A 36 9.19 5.74 -0.04
CA ILE A 36 10.08 4.91 -0.87
C ILE A 36 10.31 3.50 -0.30
N THR A 37 10.06 3.32 0.99
CA THR A 37 10.16 2.02 1.69
C THR A 37 8.82 1.29 1.80
N ASP A 38 7.72 1.84 1.28
CA ASP A 38 6.44 1.14 1.16
C ASP A 38 6.52 0.08 0.03
N PRO A 39 6.33 -1.22 0.34
CA PRO A 39 6.36 -2.31 -0.65
C PRO A 39 5.37 -2.15 -1.81
N SER A 40 4.29 -1.39 -1.61
CA SER A 40 3.25 -1.18 -2.62
C SER A 40 3.76 -0.39 -3.85
N TYR A 41 4.93 0.25 -3.75
CA TYR A 41 5.62 0.90 -4.87
C TYR A 41 6.58 -0.01 -5.65
N ALA A 42 6.63 -1.31 -5.38
CA ALA A 42 7.44 -2.24 -6.16
C ALA A 42 7.18 -2.10 -7.67
N ARG A 43 8.26 -2.01 -8.45
CA ARG A 43 8.24 -1.78 -9.92
C ARG A 43 7.61 -0.45 -10.37
N GLN A 44 7.48 0.53 -9.47
CA GLN A 44 7.00 1.88 -9.80
C GLN A 44 8.13 2.91 -9.76
N LEU A 45 8.09 3.87 -10.68
CA LEU A 45 8.95 5.05 -10.68
C LEU A 45 8.17 6.21 -10.03
N VAL A 46 8.55 6.61 -8.83
CA VAL A 46 7.79 7.58 -8.04
C VAL A 46 8.25 9.01 -8.34
N VAL A 47 7.31 9.83 -8.81
CA VAL A 47 7.46 11.26 -9.00
C VAL A 47 6.95 11.99 -7.77
N GLN A 48 7.87 12.62 -7.03
CA GLN A 48 7.48 13.41 -5.87
C GLN A 48 6.99 14.79 -6.33
N THR A 49 5.76 15.17 -5.97
CA THR A 49 5.25 16.49 -6.34
C THR A 49 5.81 17.60 -5.48
N ALA A 50 6.15 17.31 -4.22
CA ALA A 50 6.81 18.26 -3.35
C ALA A 50 8.20 18.60 -3.90
N PRO A 51 8.55 19.90 -4.01
CA PRO A 51 9.71 20.30 -4.79
C PRO A 51 11.04 19.96 -4.12
N HIS A 52 11.14 20.11 -2.79
CA HIS A 52 12.36 19.88 -2.02
C HIS A 52 12.27 18.55 -1.29
N ILE A 53 13.17 17.63 -1.62
CA ILE A 53 13.17 16.25 -1.11
C ILE A 53 14.54 15.88 -0.55
N GLY A 54 14.57 15.14 0.56
CA GLY A 54 15.81 14.80 1.30
C GLY A 54 16.18 15.82 2.40
N ASN A 55 15.32 16.80 2.67
CA ASN A 55 15.58 17.88 3.63
C ASN A 55 15.75 17.39 5.07
N THR A 56 15.19 16.23 5.44
CA THR A 56 15.34 15.62 6.77
C THR A 56 16.30 14.44 6.79
N GLY A 57 17.00 14.15 5.69
CA GLY A 57 17.85 12.96 5.56
C GLY A 57 17.04 11.68 5.62
N VAL A 58 17.67 10.60 6.08
CA VAL A 58 17.01 9.33 6.39
C VAL A 58 17.47 8.81 7.75
N ASN A 59 16.69 7.90 8.35
CA ASN A 59 17.02 7.23 9.62
C ASN A 59 16.40 5.83 9.69
N ALA A 60 16.88 4.96 10.58
CA ALA A 60 16.37 3.60 10.68
C ALA A 60 14.87 3.49 11.04
N ASP A 61 14.35 4.41 11.85
CA ASP A 61 13.00 4.32 12.41
C ASP A 61 11.87 4.63 11.41
N ASP A 62 12.14 5.47 10.40
CA ASP A 62 11.14 5.90 9.40
C ASP A 62 11.02 4.91 8.22
N ALA A 63 11.70 3.76 8.27
CA ALA A 63 11.58 2.74 7.23
C ALA A 63 10.34 1.86 7.45
N GLU A 64 9.42 1.86 6.49
CA GLU A 64 8.18 1.06 6.57
C GLU A 64 8.38 -0.40 6.12
N SER A 65 9.59 -0.79 5.75
CA SER A 65 9.96 -2.17 5.45
C SER A 65 11.48 -2.35 5.39
N ARG A 66 11.92 -3.56 5.03
CA ARG A 66 13.33 -3.98 5.00
C ARG A 66 14.22 -3.28 3.95
N ARG A 67 13.65 -2.60 2.95
CA ARG A 67 14.41 -1.93 1.88
C ARG A 67 13.58 -0.86 1.16
N ILE A 68 14.23 -0.10 0.29
CA ILE A 68 13.58 0.78 -0.68
C ILE A 68 12.98 -0.07 -1.80
N TRP A 69 11.68 0.12 -2.09
CA TRP A 69 10.93 -0.69 -3.06
C TRP A 69 10.66 0.00 -4.38
N VAL A 70 10.73 1.34 -4.42
CA VAL A 70 10.57 2.09 -5.67
C VAL A 70 11.63 1.61 -6.67
N ALA A 71 11.22 1.37 -7.91
CA ALA A 71 12.16 1.04 -8.98
C ALA A 71 13.06 2.23 -9.34
N GLY A 72 12.58 3.45 -9.05
CA GLY A 72 13.35 4.66 -9.21
C GLY A 72 12.61 5.88 -8.70
N TYR A 73 13.36 6.97 -8.51
CA TYR A 73 12.85 8.14 -7.79
C TYR A 73 13.11 9.46 -8.53
N ILE A 74 12.05 10.26 -8.71
CA ILE A 74 12.04 11.43 -9.59
C ILE A 74 11.67 12.66 -8.76
N VAL A 75 12.63 13.60 -8.62
CA VAL A 75 12.47 14.78 -7.76
C VAL A 75 12.78 16.08 -8.53
N ARG A 76 12.21 17.19 -8.05
CA ARG A 76 12.47 18.52 -8.63
C ARG A 76 13.79 19.11 -8.16
N ASP A 77 13.99 19.15 -6.84
CA ASP A 77 15.15 19.72 -6.17
C ASP A 77 15.55 18.79 -5.01
N ALA A 78 16.65 18.06 -5.20
CA ALA A 78 17.23 17.24 -4.13
C ALA A 78 17.94 18.15 -3.12
N ALA A 79 17.71 17.92 -1.82
CA ALA A 79 18.35 18.67 -0.76
C ALA A 79 19.87 18.52 -0.83
N ARG A 80 20.59 19.64 -0.75
CA ARG A 80 22.06 19.65 -0.79
C ARG A 80 22.69 19.09 0.50
N ARG A 81 21.96 19.19 1.60
CA ARG A 81 22.29 18.64 2.91
C ARG A 81 20.99 18.40 3.68
N PRO A 82 20.90 17.34 4.47
CA PRO A 82 19.81 17.18 5.42
C PRO A 82 19.98 18.13 6.61
N SER A 83 18.88 18.50 7.27
CA SER A 83 18.89 19.30 8.49
C SER A 83 17.75 18.85 9.40
N ASN A 84 17.96 17.72 10.08
CA ASN A 84 17.06 17.18 11.09
C ASN A 84 17.91 16.44 12.14
N TRP A 85 17.52 16.53 13.41
CA TRP A 85 18.25 15.87 14.51
C TRP A 85 18.19 14.34 14.45
N ARG A 86 17.19 13.78 13.76
CA ARG A 86 17.05 12.34 13.51
C ARG A 86 17.86 11.86 12.31
N SER A 87 18.42 12.75 11.49
CA SER A 87 19.11 12.36 10.26
C SER A 87 20.37 11.56 10.56
N GLU A 88 20.46 10.35 9.99
CA GLU A 88 21.62 9.45 10.13
C GLU A 88 22.47 9.43 8.85
N SER A 89 21.85 9.54 7.67
CA SER A 89 22.53 9.67 6.37
C SER A 89 21.75 10.57 5.40
N THR A 90 22.35 10.89 4.25
CA THR A 90 21.65 11.61 3.19
C THR A 90 20.79 10.67 2.34
N LEU A 91 19.75 11.22 1.70
CA LEU A 91 18.85 10.41 0.87
C LEU A 91 19.55 9.89 -0.40
N ASP A 92 20.46 10.64 -1.01
CA ASP A 92 21.25 10.18 -2.17
C ASP A 92 22.19 9.03 -1.82
N GLU A 93 22.86 9.09 -0.67
CA GLU A 93 23.69 7.98 -0.18
C GLU A 93 22.84 6.72 -0.03
N GLN A 94 21.68 6.81 0.64
CA GLN A 94 20.79 5.67 0.84
C GLN A 94 20.26 5.08 -0.48
N LEU A 95 19.88 5.93 -1.44
CA LEU A 95 19.45 5.48 -2.77
C LEU A 95 20.60 4.79 -3.52
N ALA A 96 21.82 5.33 -3.45
CA ALA A 96 22.99 4.75 -4.11
C ALA A 96 23.39 3.41 -3.49
N GLU A 97 23.41 3.32 -2.16
CA GLU A 97 23.74 2.10 -1.42
C GLU A 97 22.79 0.94 -1.74
N GLN A 98 21.50 1.23 -1.93
CA GLN A 98 20.49 0.23 -2.29
C GLN A 98 20.29 0.06 -3.81
N GLY A 99 21.13 0.71 -4.64
CA GLY A 99 21.07 0.56 -6.09
C GLY A 99 19.86 1.20 -6.77
N VAL A 100 19.19 2.14 -6.11
CA VAL A 100 17.99 2.81 -6.61
C VAL A 100 18.38 3.97 -7.53
N VAL A 101 17.98 3.87 -8.80
CA VAL A 101 18.26 4.91 -9.80
C VAL A 101 17.26 6.04 -9.66
N GLY A 102 17.76 7.27 -9.55
CA GLY A 102 16.94 8.46 -9.46
C GLY A 102 17.38 9.60 -10.39
N ILE A 103 16.52 10.59 -10.49
CA ILE A 103 16.74 11.79 -11.30
C ILE A 103 16.22 13.04 -10.57
N SER A 104 17.05 14.07 -10.53
CA SER A 104 16.74 15.38 -9.96
C SER A 104 16.71 16.48 -11.04
N GLY A 105 16.16 17.65 -10.71
CA GLY A 105 16.09 18.77 -11.66
C GLY A 105 14.98 18.65 -12.71
N VAL A 106 14.10 17.66 -12.57
CA VAL A 106 12.96 17.42 -13.47
C VAL A 106 11.82 18.37 -13.14
N ASP A 107 11.10 18.85 -14.16
CA ASP A 107 9.81 19.52 -13.95
C ASP A 107 8.74 18.49 -13.52
N THR A 108 8.75 18.13 -12.23
CA THR A 108 7.83 17.14 -11.66
C THR A 108 6.37 17.56 -11.79
N ARG A 109 6.08 18.87 -11.86
CA ARG A 109 4.72 19.38 -12.14
C ARG A 109 4.28 19.04 -13.56
N ALA A 110 5.15 19.20 -14.56
CA ALA A 110 4.84 18.81 -15.93
C ALA A 110 4.64 17.30 -16.06
N VAL A 111 5.46 16.48 -15.40
CA VAL A 111 5.27 15.02 -15.35
C VAL A 111 3.93 14.67 -14.68
N THR A 112 3.64 15.25 -13.52
CA THR A 112 2.39 15.01 -12.77
C THR A 112 1.16 15.35 -13.58
N ARG A 113 1.14 16.53 -14.24
CA ARG A 113 0.02 16.92 -15.12
C ARG A 113 -0.17 15.94 -16.26
N HIS A 114 0.93 15.48 -16.86
CA HIS A 114 0.89 14.52 -17.95
C HIS A 114 0.33 13.17 -17.52
N LEU A 115 0.79 12.62 -16.39
CA LEU A 115 0.27 11.38 -15.81
C LEU A 115 -1.21 11.52 -15.41
N ARG A 116 -1.62 12.65 -14.83
CA ARG A 116 -3.03 12.91 -14.54
C ARG A 116 -3.90 12.92 -15.80
N GLU A 117 -3.41 13.52 -16.88
CA GLU A 117 -4.13 13.69 -18.15
C GLU A 117 -4.03 12.47 -19.08
N ARG A 118 -3.07 11.57 -18.92
CA ARG A 118 -2.88 10.40 -19.81
C ARG A 118 -2.98 9.07 -19.08
N GLY A 119 -2.93 9.08 -17.76
CA GLY A 119 -2.86 7.91 -16.90
C GLY A 119 -1.44 7.56 -16.49
N ALA A 120 -1.32 6.69 -15.49
CA ALA A 120 -0.08 6.02 -15.15
C ALA A 120 0.39 5.17 -16.34
N MET A 121 1.69 5.13 -16.59
CA MET A 121 2.24 4.58 -17.82
C MET A 121 3.65 4.06 -17.63
N LYS A 122 4.13 3.19 -18.53
CA LYS A 122 5.52 2.71 -18.46
C LYS A 122 6.49 3.86 -18.68
N ALA A 123 7.60 3.81 -17.99
CA ALA A 123 8.64 4.82 -18.05
C ALA A 123 10.01 4.23 -17.75
N GLY A 124 11.05 5.00 -18.06
CA GLY A 124 12.43 4.65 -17.76
C GLY A 124 13.25 5.86 -17.33
N ILE A 125 14.14 5.66 -16.37
CA ILE A 125 15.19 6.59 -15.96
C ILE A 125 16.51 6.02 -16.49
N PHE A 126 17.24 6.84 -17.25
CA PHE A 126 18.52 6.46 -17.85
C PHE A 126 19.57 7.47 -17.43
N SER A 127 20.73 7.00 -17.00
CA SER A 127 21.85 7.84 -16.57
C SER A 127 23.19 7.27 -17.08
N GLY A 128 24.28 8.03 -16.92
CA GLY A 128 25.60 7.62 -17.42
C GLY A 128 25.62 7.40 -18.94
N ALA A 129 26.26 6.33 -19.38
CA ALA A 129 26.35 5.97 -20.81
C ALA A 129 24.98 5.65 -21.42
N ASP A 130 24.05 5.08 -20.64
CA ASP A 130 22.71 4.71 -21.13
C ASP A 130 21.90 5.95 -21.55
N ALA A 131 22.08 7.08 -20.85
CA ALA A 131 21.42 8.34 -21.21
C ALA A 131 21.90 8.93 -22.56
N GLY A 132 23.02 8.44 -23.10
CA GLY A 132 23.56 8.83 -24.41
C GLY A 132 23.04 8.00 -25.58
N ARG A 133 22.30 6.91 -25.31
CA ARG A 133 21.71 6.06 -26.36
C ARG A 133 20.62 6.81 -27.12
N PRO A 134 20.36 6.47 -28.40
CA PRO A 134 19.29 7.09 -29.18
C PRO A 134 17.93 6.97 -28.50
N ASP A 135 17.14 8.05 -28.51
CA ASP A 135 15.80 8.08 -27.88
C ASP A 135 14.89 6.94 -28.38
N ALA A 136 15.05 6.51 -29.63
CA ALA A 136 14.29 5.39 -30.20
C ALA A 136 14.59 4.04 -29.50
N GLU A 137 15.84 3.80 -29.10
CA GLU A 137 16.22 2.58 -28.37
C GLU A 137 15.68 2.62 -26.94
N LEU A 138 15.85 3.77 -26.27
CA LEU A 138 15.32 3.99 -24.92
C LEU A 138 13.80 3.80 -24.88
N LEU A 139 13.09 4.32 -25.88
CA LEU A 139 11.64 4.20 -25.97
C LEU A 139 11.19 2.75 -26.24
N ALA A 140 11.94 2.01 -27.07
CA ALA A 140 11.68 0.60 -27.33
C ALA A 140 11.81 -0.23 -26.04
N GLU A 141 12.86 0.04 -25.26
CA GLU A 141 13.10 -0.58 -23.96
C GLU A 141 11.97 -0.24 -22.96
N VAL A 142 11.55 1.04 -22.90
CA VAL A 142 10.42 1.45 -22.06
C VAL A 142 9.13 0.71 -22.44
N ARG A 143 8.84 0.55 -23.73
CA ARG A 143 7.60 -0.08 -24.21
C ARG A 143 7.59 -1.60 -24.00
N ALA A 144 8.76 -2.24 -24.04
CA ALA A 144 8.93 -3.68 -23.86
C ALA A 144 8.65 -4.17 -22.43
N GLN A 145 8.61 -3.27 -21.44
CA GLN A 145 8.28 -3.62 -20.06
C GLN A 145 6.94 -4.34 -19.94
N GLN A 146 6.79 -5.22 -18.96
CA GLN A 146 5.48 -5.69 -18.53
C GLN A 146 4.70 -4.55 -17.86
N GLY A 147 3.39 -4.50 -18.07
CA GLY A 147 2.53 -3.50 -17.41
C GLY A 147 2.23 -3.89 -15.96
N MET A 148 1.80 -2.91 -15.17
CA MET A 148 1.31 -3.17 -13.80
C MET A 148 0.01 -3.98 -13.77
N ALA A 149 -0.85 -3.82 -14.79
CA ALA A 149 -2.03 -4.66 -14.95
C ALA A 149 -1.60 -6.09 -15.29
N GLY A 150 -2.13 -7.06 -14.54
CA GLY A 150 -1.73 -8.46 -14.58
C GLY A 150 -0.40 -8.79 -13.89
N ALA A 151 0.21 -7.85 -13.15
CA ALA A 151 1.45 -8.11 -12.41
C ALA A 151 1.16 -8.74 -11.05
N ARG A 152 1.74 -9.92 -10.79
CA ARG A 152 1.70 -10.62 -9.52
C ARG A 152 2.95 -10.29 -8.71
N LEU A 153 2.85 -9.36 -7.75
CA LEU A 153 4.01 -8.78 -7.05
C LEU A 153 4.02 -9.03 -5.53
N ALA A 154 2.89 -9.45 -4.94
CA ALA A 154 2.79 -9.65 -3.50
C ALA A 154 3.83 -10.66 -2.97
N GLU A 155 4.05 -11.76 -3.70
CA GLU A 155 5.05 -12.76 -3.32
C GLU A 155 6.50 -12.27 -3.46
N GLU A 156 6.77 -11.26 -4.30
CA GLU A 156 8.12 -10.67 -4.44
C GLU A 156 8.49 -9.78 -3.25
N VAL A 157 7.49 -9.29 -2.52
CA VAL A 157 7.67 -8.32 -1.44
C VAL A 157 7.39 -8.87 -0.05
N SER A 158 6.68 -9.99 0.04
CA SER A 158 6.43 -10.74 1.28
C SER A 158 7.72 -11.04 2.05
N VAL A 159 7.59 -11.27 3.35
CA VAL A 159 8.59 -11.94 4.18
C VAL A 159 8.78 -13.39 3.74
N ASP A 160 10.00 -13.88 3.93
CA ASP A 160 10.39 -15.27 3.64
C ASP A 160 10.02 -16.21 4.80
N GLU A 161 10.16 -15.73 6.04
CA GLU A 161 9.89 -16.48 7.26
C GLU A 161 8.89 -15.72 8.14
N ALA A 162 8.01 -16.47 8.80
CA ALA A 162 7.06 -15.91 9.73
C ALA A 162 7.76 -15.32 10.97
N TYR A 163 7.26 -14.20 11.47
CA TYR A 163 7.74 -13.60 12.72
C TYR A 163 6.57 -13.07 13.56
N VAL A 164 6.85 -12.80 14.84
CA VAL A 164 5.84 -12.36 15.80
C VAL A 164 6.18 -10.96 16.29
N ILE A 165 5.18 -10.09 16.31
CA ILE A 165 5.22 -8.82 17.03
C ILE A 165 4.42 -8.99 18.31
N ASP A 166 5.09 -8.89 19.45
CA ASP A 166 4.47 -9.01 20.76
C ASP A 166 4.06 -7.62 21.29
N PRO A 167 2.83 -7.46 21.81
CA PRO A 167 2.39 -6.18 22.36
C PRO A 167 3.24 -5.68 23.53
N ALA A 168 3.90 -6.58 24.28
CA ALA A 168 4.78 -6.21 25.38
C ALA A 168 5.98 -5.36 24.91
N ASP A 169 6.48 -5.59 23.70
CA ASP A 169 7.60 -4.85 23.10
C ASP A 169 7.18 -3.43 22.66
N HIS A 170 5.87 -3.16 22.62
CA HIS A 170 5.27 -1.90 22.17
C HIS A 170 4.46 -1.19 23.27
N GLY A 171 4.80 -1.43 24.54
CA GLY A 171 4.29 -0.68 25.68
C GLY A 171 2.98 -1.20 26.28
N TRP A 172 2.49 -2.38 25.87
CA TRP A 172 1.36 -3.03 26.52
C TRP A 172 1.79 -3.75 27.79
N ALA A 173 1.19 -3.40 28.94
CA ALA A 173 1.59 -3.90 30.25
C ALA A 173 0.82 -5.16 30.72
N GLY A 174 -0.14 -5.66 29.93
CA GLY A 174 -0.98 -6.82 30.27
C GLY A 174 -0.72 -8.04 29.39
N GLU A 175 -1.50 -9.10 29.61
CA GLU A 175 -1.55 -10.22 28.66
C GLU A 175 -2.12 -9.73 27.31
N PRO A 176 -1.72 -10.35 26.18
CA PRO A 176 -2.31 -10.06 24.88
C PRO A 176 -3.82 -10.25 24.91
N LEU A 177 -4.57 -9.28 24.37
CA LEU A 177 -6.02 -9.33 24.25
C LEU A 177 -6.50 -10.32 23.17
N GLY A 178 -5.64 -10.57 22.19
CA GLY A 178 -5.87 -11.56 21.17
C GLY A 178 -4.69 -11.76 20.24
N THR A 179 -4.84 -12.74 19.36
CA THR A 179 -3.84 -13.13 18.36
C THR A 179 -4.38 -12.87 16.96
N VAL A 180 -3.62 -12.15 16.15
CA VAL A 180 -3.93 -11.91 14.73
C VAL A 180 -2.93 -12.64 13.84
N ALA A 181 -3.45 -13.35 12.85
CA ALA A 181 -2.67 -13.85 11.72
C ALA A 181 -2.69 -12.81 10.60
N ALA A 182 -1.57 -12.13 10.37
CA ALA A 182 -1.40 -11.12 9.33
C ALA A 182 -0.70 -11.73 8.12
N ILE A 183 -1.41 -11.88 7.00
CA ILE A 183 -0.81 -12.29 5.72
C ILE A 183 -0.08 -11.09 5.11
N ASP A 184 1.24 -11.22 4.99
CA ASP A 184 2.13 -10.23 4.39
C ASP A 184 2.07 -10.31 2.87
N LEU A 185 1.40 -9.34 2.27
CA LEU A 185 1.34 -9.12 0.83
C LEU A 185 2.21 -7.92 0.39
N GLY A 186 3.09 -7.45 1.29
CA GLY A 186 3.77 -6.16 1.22
C GLY A 186 3.47 -5.28 2.43
N ILE A 187 3.31 -5.87 3.61
CA ILE A 187 2.90 -5.20 4.85
C ILE A 187 3.90 -4.10 5.23
N LYS A 188 3.34 -2.97 5.59
CA LYS A 188 4.08 -1.87 6.19
C LYS A 188 4.32 -2.12 7.68
N SER A 189 5.54 -1.89 8.14
CA SER A 189 5.99 -2.12 9.52
C SER A 189 5.10 -1.47 10.58
N MET A 190 4.51 -0.30 10.29
CA MET A 190 3.66 0.38 11.26
C MET A 190 2.34 -0.38 11.53
N THR A 191 1.85 -1.19 10.59
CA THR A 191 0.58 -1.93 10.74
C THR A 191 0.57 -2.88 11.94
N PRO A 192 1.51 -3.85 12.06
CA PRO A 192 1.56 -4.71 13.24
C PRO A 192 1.89 -3.93 14.52
N VAL A 193 2.62 -2.80 14.44
CA VAL A 193 2.83 -1.93 15.60
C VAL A 193 1.51 -1.31 16.07
N ARG A 194 0.62 -0.86 15.18
CA ARG A 194 -0.71 -0.32 15.55
C ARG A 194 -1.61 -1.36 16.22
N LEU A 195 -1.46 -2.63 15.84
CA LEU A 195 -2.13 -3.75 16.50
C LEU A 195 -1.51 -4.02 17.88
N ALA A 196 -0.18 -4.02 17.98
CA ALA A 196 0.56 -4.22 19.22
C ALA A 196 0.26 -3.14 20.27
N GLU A 197 0.17 -1.87 19.87
CA GLU A 197 -0.26 -0.73 20.72
C GLU A 197 -1.65 -0.96 21.35
N ARG A 198 -2.48 -1.82 20.75
CA ARG A 198 -3.82 -2.20 21.22
C ARG A 198 -3.86 -3.56 21.91
N GLY A 199 -2.70 -4.09 22.29
CA GLY A 199 -2.60 -5.36 23.02
C GLY A 199 -2.76 -6.60 22.14
N ILE A 200 -2.64 -6.49 20.82
CA ILE A 200 -2.78 -7.63 19.91
C ILE A 200 -1.41 -8.21 19.57
N ARG A 201 -1.24 -9.51 19.82
CA ARG A 201 -0.10 -10.27 19.29
C ARG A 201 -0.32 -10.55 17.82
N THR A 202 0.64 -10.18 16.99
CA THR A 202 0.52 -10.34 15.54
C THR A 202 1.55 -11.32 15.01
N HIS A 203 1.09 -12.41 14.41
CA HIS A 203 1.91 -13.31 13.61
C HIS A 203 1.91 -12.80 12.18
N VAL A 204 3.04 -12.29 11.71
CA VAL A 204 3.21 -11.87 10.32
C VAL A 204 3.68 -13.08 9.52
N LEU A 205 2.90 -13.45 8.51
CA LEU A 205 3.00 -14.71 7.79
C LEU A 205 3.27 -14.44 6.30
N PRO A 206 4.10 -15.25 5.62
CA PRO A 206 4.36 -15.09 4.19
C PRO A 206 3.09 -15.11 3.32
N ALA A 207 3.11 -14.43 2.17
CA ALA A 207 2.03 -14.43 1.18
C ALA A 207 1.59 -15.83 0.69
N ALA A 208 2.49 -16.81 0.81
CA ALA A 208 2.30 -18.20 0.39
C ALA A 208 1.73 -19.11 1.49
N THR A 209 1.47 -18.58 2.69
CA THR A 209 0.85 -19.31 3.80
C THR A 209 -0.44 -19.98 3.34
N THR A 210 -0.76 -21.17 3.84
CA THR A 210 -2.03 -21.85 3.53
C THR A 210 -3.09 -21.56 4.58
N PHE A 211 -4.36 -21.85 4.27
CA PHE A 211 -5.41 -21.76 5.28
C PHE A 211 -5.17 -22.73 6.45
N GLU A 212 -4.63 -23.92 6.18
CA GLU A 212 -4.30 -24.90 7.23
C GLU A 212 -3.23 -24.38 8.20
N ASP A 213 -2.17 -23.75 7.68
CA ASP A 213 -1.13 -23.11 8.50
C ASP A 213 -1.71 -21.99 9.36
N LEU A 214 -2.58 -21.17 8.77
CA LEU A 214 -3.27 -20.09 9.49
C LEU A 214 -4.17 -20.66 10.60
N ARG A 215 -4.95 -21.70 10.30
CA ARG A 215 -5.85 -22.36 11.26
C ARG A 215 -5.07 -22.97 12.42
N ALA A 216 -3.87 -23.49 12.18
CA ALA A 216 -3.03 -24.08 13.22
C ALA A 216 -2.56 -23.06 14.28
N LEU A 217 -2.59 -21.76 13.98
CA LEU A 217 -2.31 -20.70 14.94
C LEU A 217 -3.50 -20.36 15.85
N ASP A 218 -4.69 -20.88 15.53
CA ASP A 218 -5.96 -20.55 16.18
C ASP A 218 -6.16 -19.04 16.41
N PRO A 219 -6.08 -18.21 15.34
CA PRO A 219 -6.11 -16.77 15.49
C PRO A 219 -7.50 -16.25 15.82
N ASP A 220 -7.56 -15.19 16.61
CA ASP A 220 -8.79 -14.48 16.95
C ASP A 220 -9.27 -13.58 15.80
N GLY A 221 -8.38 -13.27 14.87
CA GLY A 221 -8.68 -12.53 13.65
C GLY A 221 -7.60 -12.70 12.59
N VAL A 222 -8.00 -12.50 11.34
CA VAL A 222 -7.13 -12.52 10.17
C VAL A 222 -7.02 -11.13 9.59
N PHE A 223 -5.80 -10.76 9.25
CA PHE A 223 -5.50 -9.50 8.60
C PHE A 223 -4.82 -9.77 7.25
N MET A 224 -5.27 -9.10 6.18
CA MET A 224 -4.57 -9.10 4.89
C MET A 224 -4.06 -7.69 4.60
N SER A 225 -2.74 -7.58 4.42
CA SER A 225 -2.06 -6.29 4.33
C SER A 225 -2.27 -5.57 3.01
N ASN A 226 -1.69 -4.37 2.94
CA ASN A 226 -1.38 -3.71 1.69
C ASN A 226 -0.39 -4.53 0.85
N GLY A 227 -0.25 -4.16 -0.42
CA GLY A 227 0.65 -4.84 -1.34
C GLY A 227 0.69 -4.22 -2.73
N PRO A 228 1.72 -4.54 -3.54
CA PRO A 228 1.85 -4.11 -4.91
C PRO A 228 1.11 -5.05 -5.89
N GLY A 229 0.94 -4.57 -7.12
CA GLY A 229 0.46 -5.40 -8.23
C GLY A 229 -1.04 -5.29 -8.48
N ASP A 230 -1.55 -6.23 -9.27
CA ASP A 230 -2.94 -6.28 -9.72
C ASP A 230 -3.75 -7.31 -8.88
N PRO A 231 -4.85 -6.89 -8.22
CA PRO A 231 -5.67 -7.79 -7.42
C PRO A 231 -6.30 -8.92 -8.24
N ALA A 232 -6.43 -8.78 -9.56
CA ALA A 232 -6.89 -9.86 -10.44
C ALA A 232 -5.96 -11.09 -10.43
N THR A 233 -4.72 -10.96 -9.95
CA THR A 233 -3.76 -12.06 -9.84
C THR A 233 -3.79 -12.80 -8.50
N ALA A 234 -4.53 -12.28 -7.52
CA ALA A 234 -4.55 -12.76 -6.13
C ALA A 234 -5.54 -13.92 -5.88
N ASP A 235 -5.69 -14.84 -6.83
CA ASP A 235 -6.68 -15.93 -6.73
C ASP A 235 -6.44 -16.84 -5.52
N VAL A 236 -5.18 -17.08 -5.18
CA VAL A 236 -4.79 -17.89 -4.00
C VAL A 236 -5.23 -17.19 -2.72
N GLN A 237 -4.97 -15.89 -2.60
CA GLN A 237 -5.35 -15.10 -1.42
C GLN A 237 -6.87 -14.95 -1.31
N VAL A 238 -7.57 -14.80 -2.44
CA VAL A 238 -9.04 -14.79 -2.48
C VAL A 238 -9.63 -16.13 -2.02
N ALA A 239 -9.04 -17.25 -2.45
CA ALA A 239 -9.48 -18.58 -2.01
C ALA A 239 -9.28 -18.77 -0.50
N MET A 240 -8.11 -18.41 0.03
CA MET A 240 -7.86 -18.43 1.47
C MET A 240 -8.83 -17.53 2.23
N LEU A 241 -9.07 -16.31 1.76
CA LEU A 241 -10.01 -15.40 2.43
C LEU A 241 -11.42 -16.01 2.47
N ARG A 242 -11.85 -16.69 1.42
CA ARG A 242 -13.16 -17.37 1.42
C ARG A 242 -13.25 -18.43 2.52
N GLU A 243 -12.19 -19.21 2.75
CA GLU A 243 -12.14 -20.17 3.87
C GLU A 243 -12.21 -19.47 5.23
N VAL A 244 -11.47 -18.37 5.41
CA VAL A 244 -11.53 -17.51 6.61
C VAL A 244 -12.96 -17.02 6.88
N LEU A 245 -13.63 -16.51 5.84
CA LEU A 245 -15.00 -15.99 5.93
C LEU A 245 -16.03 -17.10 6.16
N ASP A 246 -15.85 -18.27 5.53
CA ASP A 246 -16.72 -19.45 5.70
C ASP A 246 -16.66 -19.96 7.15
N HIS A 247 -15.49 -19.88 7.80
CA HIS A 247 -15.31 -20.14 9.23
C HIS A 247 -15.68 -18.97 10.14
N ARG A 248 -16.13 -17.84 9.58
CA ARG A 248 -16.54 -16.64 10.31
C ARG A 248 -15.44 -16.07 11.22
N ILE A 249 -14.18 -16.30 10.88
CA ILE A 249 -13.05 -15.71 11.61
C ILE A 249 -13.05 -14.19 11.32
N PRO A 250 -12.97 -13.32 12.34
CA PRO A 250 -12.94 -11.87 12.15
C PRO A 250 -11.87 -11.44 11.13
N PHE A 251 -12.25 -10.65 10.15
CA PHE A 251 -11.36 -10.22 9.08
C PHE A 251 -11.24 -8.70 8.98
N PHE A 252 -10.01 -8.23 8.79
CA PHE A 252 -9.71 -6.84 8.42
C PHE A 252 -8.71 -6.78 7.25
N GLY A 253 -9.07 -6.07 6.18
CA GLY A 253 -8.21 -5.86 5.02
C GLY A 253 -7.83 -4.39 4.80
N ILE A 254 -6.56 -4.12 4.47
CA ILE A 254 -6.06 -2.77 4.12
C ILE A 254 -5.54 -2.76 2.68
N CYS A 255 -5.92 -1.74 1.91
CA CYS A 255 -5.46 -1.49 0.53
C CYS A 255 -5.64 -2.70 -0.40
N PHE A 256 -4.62 -3.54 -0.54
CA PHE A 256 -4.71 -4.79 -1.32
C PHE A 256 -5.66 -5.79 -0.64
N GLY A 257 -5.66 -5.88 0.69
CA GLY A 257 -6.64 -6.64 1.46
C GLY A 257 -8.09 -6.21 1.24
N ASN A 258 -8.35 -4.92 0.97
CA ASN A 258 -9.69 -4.44 0.58
C ASN A 258 -10.12 -4.98 -0.79
N GLN A 259 -9.20 -5.00 -1.74
CA GLN A 259 -9.45 -5.53 -3.07
C GLN A 259 -9.68 -7.04 -3.03
N ILE A 260 -8.91 -7.77 -2.21
CA ILE A 260 -9.10 -9.20 -1.99
C ILE A 260 -10.46 -9.47 -1.33
N LEU A 261 -10.89 -8.68 -0.34
CA LEU A 261 -12.24 -8.81 0.22
C LEU A 261 -13.33 -8.57 -0.83
N GLY A 262 -13.22 -7.50 -1.62
CA GLY A 262 -14.15 -7.23 -2.72
C GLY A 262 -14.28 -8.42 -3.67
N ARG A 263 -13.14 -9.00 -4.09
CA ARG A 263 -13.11 -10.20 -4.94
C ARG A 263 -13.65 -11.45 -4.24
N ALA A 264 -13.35 -11.66 -2.96
CA ALA A 264 -13.86 -12.79 -2.19
C ALA A 264 -15.38 -12.79 -2.10
N LEU A 265 -15.98 -11.60 -1.99
CA LEU A 265 -17.43 -11.35 -2.04
C LEU A 265 -18.03 -11.44 -3.46
N GLY A 266 -17.18 -11.57 -4.50
CA GLY A 266 -17.59 -11.72 -5.89
C GLY A 266 -17.72 -10.41 -6.68
N PHE A 267 -17.29 -9.27 -6.12
CA PHE A 267 -17.20 -8.02 -6.87
C PHE A 267 -15.99 -7.99 -7.81
N GLY A 268 -16.05 -7.14 -8.83
CA GLY A 268 -14.93 -6.88 -9.72
C GLY A 268 -13.92 -5.89 -9.11
N THR A 269 -12.78 -5.75 -9.78
CA THR A 269 -11.81 -4.68 -9.54
C THR A 269 -11.45 -4.00 -10.84
N TYR A 270 -11.13 -2.71 -10.79
CA TYR A 270 -10.71 -1.95 -11.97
C TYR A 270 -9.47 -1.12 -11.69
N LYS A 271 -8.70 -0.85 -12.75
CA LYS A 271 -7.53 0.02 -12.68
C LYS A 271 -7.95 1.48 -12.77
N LEU A 272 -7.52 2.28 -11.79
CA LEU A 272 -7.68 3.73 -11.81
C LEU A 272 -6.77 4.34 -12.86
N ARG A 273 -7.19 5.49 -13.43
CA ARG A 273 -6.42 6.20 -14.46
C ARG A 273 -5.00 6.49 -14.00
N TYR A 274 -4.84 7.08 -12.83
CA TYR A 274 -3.54 7.41 -12.22
C TYR A 274 -3.43 6.99 -10.75
N GLY A 275 -4.49 6.41 -10.18
CA GLY A 275 -4.55 5.97 -8.78
C GLY A 275 -4.62 7.09 -7.74
N HIS A 276 -4.68 6.71 -6.47
CA HIS A 276 -4.59 7.64 -5.35
C HIS A 276 -3.28 7.43 -4.61
N ARG A 277 -2.47 8.49 -4.58
CA ARG A 277 -1.10 8.48 -4.02
C ARG A 277 -0.81 9.78 -3.31
N GLY A 278 -0.99 9.80 -2.00
CA GLY A 278 -0.91 11.03 -1.22
C GLY A 278 -1.37 10.89 0.22
N ILE A 279 -1.11 11.94 1.01
CA ILE A 279 -1.45 12.00 2.44
C ILE A 279 -2.60 12.99 2.72
N ASN A 280 -3.39 13.29 1.70
CA ASN A 280 -4.39 14.36 1.73
C ASN A 280 -5.70 13.97 1.03
N GLN A 281 -6.02 12.66 0.97
CA GLN A 281 -7.22 12.18 0.29
C GLN A 281 -8.42 12.22 1.25
N PRO A 282 -9.48 13.00 0.95
CA PRO A 282 -10.66 13.09 1.80
C PRO A 282 -11.59 11.89 1.56
N VAL A 283 -11.90 11.16 2.63
CA VAL A 283 -12.78 10.00 2.62
C VAL A 283 -13.95 10.23 3.55
N LEU A 284 -15.16 9.91 3.11
CA LEU A 284 -16.38 9.96 3.92
C LEU A 284 -16.67 8.58 4.51
N ASP A 285 -16.67 8.45 5.84
CA ASP A 285 -17.33 7.34 6.53
C ASP A 285 -18.84 7.55 6.44
N ARG A 286 -19.50 6.72 5.63
CA ARG A 286 -20.93 6.84 5.32
C ARG A 286 -21.83 6.46 6.49
N ARG A 287 -21.32 5.67 7.43
CA ARG A 287 -22.07 5.24 8.61
C ARG A 287 -22.15 6.36 9.65
N THR A 288 -21.09 7.14 9.81
CA THR A 288 -21.03 8.23 10.80
C THR A 288 -21.22 9.62 10.22
N GLY A 289 -21.07 9.77 8.90
CA GLY A 289 -21.06 11.06 8.21
C GLY A 289 -19.77 11.85 8.42
N LYS A 290 -18.74 11.26 9.06
CA LYS A 290 -17.45 11.91 9.31
C LYS A 290 -16.57 11.88 8.07
N VAL A 291 -15.79 12.95 7.89
CA VAL A 291 -14.76 13.02 6.85
C VAL A 291 -13.40 12.85 7.50
N GLU A 292 -12.58 11.98 6.91
CA GLU A 292 -11.20 11.68 7.30
C GLU A 292 -10.27 12.17 6.20
N ILE A 293 -9.12 12.74 6.58
CA ILE A 293 -8.00 12.89 5.66
C ILE A 293 -7.16 11.63 5.77
N THR A 294 -6.86 10.99 4.65
CA THR A 294 -6.26 9.65 4.61
C THR A 294 -4.96 9.62 3.82
N SER A 295 -4.10 8.65 4.19
CA SER A 295 -2.94 8.25 3.40
C SER A 295 -3.34 7.16 2.42
N GLN A 296 -3.01 7.33 1.14
CA GLN A 296 -3.41 6.42 0.06
C GLN A 296 -2.23 6.10 -0.84
N ASN A 297 -2.14 4.83 -1.23
CA ASN A 297 -1.22 4.34 -2.26
C ASN A 297 -1.82 3.13 -3.00
N HIS A 298 -2.70 3.39 -3.97
CA HIS A 298 -3.27 2.31 -4.78
C HIS A 298 -3.58 2.75 -6.22
N GLY A 299 -3.39 1.82 -7.15
CA GLY A 299 -3.74 1.97 -8.58
C GLY A 299 -5.02 1.26 -9.00
N PHE A 300 -5.63 0.47 -8.11
CA PHE A 300 -6.83 -0.34 -8.37
C PHE A 300 -7.88 -0.06 -7.30
N ALA A 301 -9.14 -0.33 -7.62
CA ALA A 301 -10.27 -0.17 -6.71
C ALA A 301 -11.31 -1.28 -6.92
N VAL A 302 -12.15 -1.50 -5.91
CA VAL A 302 -13.28 -2.44 -5.97
C VAL A 302 -14.45 -1.78 -6.68
N ASP A 303 -15.11 -2.54 -7.57
CA ASP A 303 -16.36 -2.16 -8.21
C ASP A 303 -17.55 -2.71 -7.40
N ALA A 304 -17.96 -1.95 -6.38
CA ALA A 304 -19.10 -2.28 -5.52
C ALA A 304 -20.17 -1.17 -5.57
N PRO A 305 -21.47 -1.52 -5.56
CA PRO A 305 -22.55 -0.53 -5.58
C PRO A 305 -22.50 0.43 -4.40
N LEU A 306 -22.63 1.74 -4.67
CA LEU A 306 -22.64 2.76 -3.63
C LEU A 306 -24.01 2.90 -2.94
N ASP A 307 -25.11 2.47 -3.56
CA ASP A 307 -26.47 2.76 -3.10
C ASP A 307 -26.98 1.80 -2.01
N GLY A 308 -26.44 1.97 -0.79
CA GLY A 308 -26.85 1.23 0.40
C GLY A 308 -26.39 -0.24 0.43
N PRO A 309 -26.88 -1.04 1.40
CA PRO A 309 -26.55 -2.45 1.48
C PRO A 309 -27.10 -3.25 0.29
N VAL A 310 -26.27 -4.13 -0.25
CA VAL A 310 -26.62 -5.10 -1.29
C VAL A 310 -26.27 -6.51 -0.83
N THR A 311 -26.91 -7.53 -1.39
CA THR A 311 -26.42 -8.91 -1.25
C THR A 311 -25.14 -9.05 -2.06
N ALA A 312 -24.09 -9.61 -1.45
CA ALA A 312 -22.84 -9.91 -2.14
C ALA A 312 -23.10 -10.86 -3.34
N PRO A 313 -22.39 -10.68 -4.48
CA PRO A 313 -22.50 -11.62 -5.61
C PRO A 313 -22.25 -13.08 -5.22
N GLU A 314 -21.34 -13.32 -4.27
CA GLU A 314 -21.21 -14.58 -3.55
C GLU A 314 -22.23 -14.61 -2.39
N GLU A 315 -23.48 -14.97 -2.70
CA GLU A 315 -24.65 -14.79 -1.82
C GLU A 315 -24.49 -15.40 -0.40
N ARG A 316 -23.64 -16.42 -0.23
CA ARG A 316 -23.35 -17.04 1.07
C ARG A 316 -22.76 -16.08 2.11
N TYR A 317 -22.17 -14.97 1.66
CA TYR A 317 -21.60 -13.94 2.53
C TYR A 317 -22.60 -12.85 2.94
N GLY A 318 -23.84 -12.94 2.47
CA GLY A 318 -24.94 -12.07 2.90
C GLY A 318 -24.81 -10.63 2.41
N ARG A 319 -25.28 -9.69 3.23
CA ARG A 319 -25.32 -8.27 2.90
C ARG A 319 -23.98 -7.59 3.16
N VAL A 320 -23.62 -6.71 2.25
CA VAL A 320 -22.42 -5.87 2.27
C VAL A 320 -22.78 -4.46 1.85
N GLU A 321 -22.11 -3.47 2.42
CA GLU A 321 -22.24 -2.08 2.02
C GLU A 321 -20.87 -1.42 1.82
N VAL A 322 -20.82 -0.44 0.93
CA VAL A 322 -19.68 0.48 0.84
C VAL A 322 -19.72 1.40 2.05
N SER A 323 -18.77 1.21 2.96
CA SER A 323 -18.68 1.93 4.24
C SER A 323 -17.96 3.27 4.09
N HIS A 324 -17.01 3.37 3.17
CA HIS A 324 -16.21 4.56 2.93
C HIS A 324 -16.14 4.89 1.44
N VAL A 325 -16.16 6.18 1.10
CA VAL A 325 -16.11 6.66 -0.29
C VAL A 325 -15.19 7.88 -0.41
N SER A 326 -14.42 7.93 -1.49
CA SER A 326 -13.59 9.09 -1.83
C SER A 326 -14.49 10.27 -2.19
N LEU A 327 -14.26 11.42 -1.54
CA LEU A 327 -14.99 12.65 -1.84
C LEU A 327 -14.50 13.35 -3.12
N ASN A 328 -13.35 12.94 -3.66
CA ASN A 328 -12.80 13.53 -4.88
C ASN A 328 -13.43 12.94 -6.15
N ASP A 329 -13.78 11.65 -6.14
CA ASP A 329 -14.13 10.92 -7.35
C ASP A 329 -15.08 9.72 -7.15
N ASN A 330 -15.66 9.55 -5.97
CA ASN A 330 -16.60 8.49 -5.62
C ASN A 330 -16.05 7.06 -5.70
N VAL A 331 -14.73 6.89 -5.72
CA VAL A 331 -14.09 5.57 -5.61
C VAL A 331 -14.45 4.91 -4.27
N VAL A 332 -14.67 3.59 -4.27
CA VAL A 332 -14.91 2.79 -3.07
C VAL A 332 -13.65 2.78 -2.21
N GLU A 333 -13.79 3.25 -0.96
CA GLU A 333 -12.67 3.36 -0.01
C GLU A 333 -12.79 2.38 1.17
N GLY A 334 -13.87 1.59 1.22
CA GLY A 334 -14.02 0.56 2.24
C GLY A 334 -15.33 -0.22 2.10
N LEU A 335 -15.30 -1.46 2.59
CA LEU A 335 -16.42 -2.39 2.59
C LEU A 335 -16.72 -2.81 4.03
N ALA A 336 -18.00 -3.02 4.34
CA ALA A 336 -18.43 -3.62 5.59
C ALA A 336 -19.43 -4.74 5.31
N CYS A 337 -19.12 -5.94 5.77
CA CYS A 337 -20.06 -7.07 5.73
C CYS A 337 -20.98 -6.98 6.95
N LEU A 338 -22.29 -7.15 6.73
CA LEU A 338 -23.31 -6.97 7.77
C LEU A 338 -23.69 -8.29 8.44
N ASP A 339 -23.50 -9.42 7.76
CA ASP A 339 -23.94 -10.74 8.21
C ASP A 339 -22.75 -11.67 8.58
N ILE A 340 -21.50 -11.25 8.33
CA ILE A 340 -20.24 -11.91 8.71
C ILE A 340 -19.25 -10.89 9.31
N PRO A 341 -18.32 -11.30 10.19
CA PRO A 341 -17.42 -10.38 10.89
C PRO A 341 -16.25 -9.95 9.99
N ALA A 342 -16.51 -9.18 8.94
CA ALA A 342 -15.47 -8.76 7.99
C ALA A 342 -15.66 -7.31 7.52
N PHE A 343 -14.58 -6.55 7.48
CA PHE A 343 -14.55 -5.22 6.86
C PHE A 343 -13.16 -4.92 6.27
N SER A 344 -13.09 -3.88 5.45
CA SER A 344 -11.82 -3.44 4.87
C SER A 344 -11.84 -1.95 4.53
N VAL A 345 -10.65 -1.39 4.34
CA VAL A 345 -10.46 -0.04 3.80
C VAL A 345 -9.38 -0.02 2.72
N GLN A 346 -9.56 0.84 1.72
CA GLN A 346 -8.66 0.96 0.57
C GLN A 346 -7.43 1.84 0.87
N TYR A 347 -7.54 2.72 1.87
CA TYR A 347 -6.50 3.61 2.36
C TYR A 347 -5.76 3.01 3.56
N HIS A 348 -4.76 3.74 4.06
CA HIS A 348 -3.76 3.26 5.02
C HIS A 348 -3.96 3.87 6.42
N PRO A 349 -4.75 3.26 7.31
CA PRO A 349 -4.97 3.76 8.66
C PRO A 349 -3.74 3.69 9.58
N GLU A 350 -2.73 2.90 9.23
CA GLU A 350 -1.44 2.88 9.91
C GLU A 350 -0.65 4.19 9.71
N ALA A 351 -1.03 4.98 8.69
CA ALA A 351 -0.34 6.18 8.23
C ALA A 351 1.09 5.85 7.81
N ALA A 352 2.11 6.49 8.40
CA ALA A 352 3.53 6.25 8.11
C ALA A 352 3.84 6.23 6.60
N ALA A 353 3.78 7.37 5.91
CA ALA A 353 3.46 8.71 6.42
C ALA A 353 1.98 9.06 6.27
N GLY A 354 1.57 10.16 6.91
CA GLY A 354 0.28 10.81 6.69
C GLY A 354 -0.52 11.08 7.97
N PRO A 355 -1.79 11.52 7.82
CA PRO A 355 -2.68 11.83 8.93
C PRO A 355 -3.10 10.59 9.71
N HIS A 356 -3.51 10.77 10.97
CA HIS A 356 -3.89 9.68 11.89
C HIS A 356 -5.42 9.55 12.07
N ASP A 357 -6.21 10.27 11.27
CA ASP A 357 -7.67 10.39 11.40
C ASP A 357 -8.39 9.04 11.44
N SER A 358 -7.84 8.06 10.73
CA SER A 358 -8.43 6.72 10.54
C SER A 358 -7.88 5.63 11.47
N ALA A 359 -7.05 5.98 12.47
CA ALA A 359 -6.43 5.00 13.36
C ALA A 359 -7.46 4.16 14.16
N TYR A 360 -8.68 4.67 14.35
CA TYR A 360 -9.76 3.96 15.03
C TYR A 360 -10.19 2.66 14.34
N LEU A 361 -9.84 2.46 13.07
CA LEU A 361 -10.15 1.22 12.36
C LEU A 361 -9.45 0.00 12.98
N PHE A 362 -8.30 0.19 13.60
CA PHE A 362 -7.66 -0.86 14.41
C PHE A 362 -8.44 -1.13 15.70
N ASP A 363 -8.97 -0.11 16.37
CA ASP A 363 -9.83 -0.28 17.56
C ASP A 363 -11.09 -1.08 17.20
N ARG A 364 -11.71 -0.75 16.07
CA ARG A 364 -12.85 -1.48 15.52
C ARG A 364 -12.53 -2.95 15.25
N PHE A 365 -11.32 -3.27 14.77
CA PHE A 365 -10.94 -4.67 14.55
C PHE A 365 -10.80 -5.44 15.88
N VAL A 366 -10.23 -4.81 16.91
CA VAL A 366 -10.17 -5.38 18.26
C VAL A 366 -11.57 -5.64 18.82
N GLU A 367 -12.48 -4.67 18.68
CA GLU A 367 -13.88 -4.83 19.08
C GLU A 367 -14.58 -5.96 18.33
N LEU A 368 -14.31 -6.10 17.02
CA LEU A 368 -14.87 -7.16 16.19
C LEU A 368 -14.43 -8.56 16.68
N MET A 369 -13.14 -8.73 16.98
CA MET A 369 -12.59 -9.97 17.54
C MET A 369 -13.21 -10.29 18.90
N ALA A 370 -13.25 -9.32 19.82
CA ALA A 370 -13.84 -9.49 21.15
C ALA A 370 -15.34 -9.86 21.09
N SER A 371 -16.11 -9.23 20.19
CA SER A 371 -17.53 -9.52 20.02
C SER A 371 -17.81 -10.91 19.44
N SER A 372 -16.88 -11.46 18.66
CA SER A 372 -17.02 -12.76 18.02
C SER A 372 -16.75 -13.90 19.00
N LYS A 373 -15.72 -13.76 19.85
CA LYS A 373 -15.46 -14.71 20.98
C LYS A 373 -16.65 -14.89 21.91
N ASN A 374 -17.32 -13.78 22.24
CA ASN A 374 -18.47 -13.79 23.13
C ASN A 374 -19.68 -14.52 22.52
N LYS A 375 -19.80 -14.57 21.19
CA LYS A 375 -20.89 -15.29 20.50
C LYS A 375 -20.66 -16.78 20.41
N GLU A 376 -19.41 -17.25 20.45
CA GLU A 376 -19.09 -18.68 20.48
C GLU A 376 -19.20 -19.29 21.90
N SER A 377 -19.15 -18.44 22.93
CA SER A 377 -19.24 -18.84 24.34
C SER A 377 -20.69 -18.93 24.89
N ILE A 378 -21.69 -18.57 24.07
CA ILE A 378 -23.14 -18.62 24.40
C ILE A 378 -23.78 -19.67 23.50
#